data_AF-A0A2I1XDN3-F1
#
_entry.id   AF-A0A2I1XDN3-F1
#
_cell.length_a   1.000
_cell.length_b   1.000
_cell.length_c   1.000
_cell.angle_alpha   90.00
_cell.angle_beta   90.00
_cell.angle_gamma   90.00
#
_symmetry.space_group_name_H-M   'P 1'
#
loop_
_entity.id
_entity.type
_entity.pdbx_description
1 polymer ?
#
loop_
_entity_poly.entity_id
_entity_poly.type
_entity_poly.pdbx_seq_one_letter_code
_entity_poly.pdbx_strand_id
1 'polypeptide(L)'
;MYIIFLSLNTFIYILFMDTSTISSIIQAISSIVALFISLFVPYNMDKKLRQRQKELDNQKEKSMKLALLPLLYELRFKSLDFIDENQPERKDIYGEPLEISDEQFESDFWELIPKLTNALLPNFFISSLQDKLQKLAGELFIIRDMLAQNSKLQRYGYHQVWANHKDLFLEKAKKIHNIADDIISIIENENNIKNYYDEIKIEN
;
A
#
# COMPACT_ATOMS: atom_id res chain seq x y z
N MET A 1 -5.26 -33.83 61.84
CA MET A 1 -4.54 -35.13 61.90
C MET A 1 -5.24 -36.18 61.01
N TYR A 2 -5.51 -35.85 59.74
CA TYR A 2 -6.15 -36.77 58.76
C TYR A 2 -5.44 -36.71 57.39
N ILE A 3 -4.83 -35.56 57.07
CA ILE A 3 -4.07 -35.32 55.83
C ILE A 3 -2.74 -36.10 55.80
N ILE A 4 -2.06 -36.24 56.95
CA ILE A 4 -0.79 -36.98 57.05
C ILE A 4 -1.01 -38.49 56.86
N PHE A 5 -2.13 -39.03 57.33
CA PHE A 5 -2.45 -40.47 57.23
C PHE A 5 -2.81 -40.89 55.79
N LEU A 6 -3.38 -39.97 54.99
CA LEU A 6 -3.68 -40.23 53.58
C LEU A 6 -2.41 -40.31 52.73
N SER A 7 -1.41 -39.47 53.03
CA SER A 7 -0.11 -39.46 52.34
C SER A 7 0.75 -40.69 52.63
N LEU A 8 0.65 -41.25 53.85
CA LEU A 8 1.41 -42.43 54.25
C LEU A 8 0.83 -43.71 53.62
N ASN A 9 -0.50 -43.82 53.54
CA ASN A 9 -1.17 -44.97 52.91
C ASN A 9 -0.95 -45.01 51.39
N THR A 10 -0.87 -43.87 50.71
CA THR A 10 -0.51 -43.82 49.28
C THR A 10 0.97 -44.17 49.05
N PHE A 11 1.85 -43.74 49.95
CA PHE A 11 3.29 -44.04 49.87
C PHE A 11 3.58 -45.53 50.12
N ILE A 12 2.87 -46.17 51.06
CA ILE A 12 2.96 -47.61 51.32
C ILE A 12 2.41 -48.42 50.13
N TYR A 13 1.34 -47.95 49.47
CA TYR A 13 0.80 -48.61 48.28
C TYR A 13 1.79 -48.61 47.09
N ILE A 14 2.56 -47.53 46.93
CA ILE A 14 3.60 -47.42 45.89
C ILE A 14 4.76 -48.38 46.18
N LEU A 15 5.06 -48.65 47.45
CA LEU A 15 6.13 -49.56 47.88
C LEU A 15 5.80 -51.06 47.69
N PHE A 16 4.52 -51.41 47.55
CA PHE A 16 4.04 -52.78 47.30
C PHE A 16 3.61 -53.04 45.84
N MET A 17 3.79 -52.07 44.94
CA MET A 17 3.53 -52.29 43.52
C MET A 17 4.71 -52.99 42.85
N ASP A 18 4.43 -54.03 42.06
CA ASP A 18 5.42 -54.65 41.18
C ASP A 18 6.10 -53.59 40.31
N THR A 19 7.42 -53.75 40.09
CA THR A 19 8.23 -52.85 39.25
C THR A 19 7.68 -52.69 37.83
N SER A 20 6.94 -53.69 37.33
CA SER A 20 6.20 -53.64 36.07
C SER A 20 5.05 -52.62 36.09
N THR A 21 4.34 -52.52 37.20
CA THR A 21 3.21 -51.58 37.39
C THR A 21 3.70 -50.15 37.48
N ILE A 22 4.81 -49.91 38.20
CA ILE A 22 5.46 -48.59 38.27
C ILE A 22 6.00 -48.18 36.89
N SER A 23 6.65 -49.10 36.17
CA SER A 23 7.13 -48.85 34.80
C SER A 23 5.99 -48.53 33.84
N SER A 24 4.85 -49.24 33.94
CA SER A 24 3.66 -49.00 33.12
C SER A 24 3.04 -47.63 33.38
N ILE A 25 2.97 -47.19 34.64
CA ILE A 25 2.49 -45.86 35.01
C ILE A 25 3.43 -44.77 34.47
N ILE A 26 4.74 -44.94 34.63
CA ILE A 26 5.75 -43.99 34.08
C ILE A 26 5.63 -43.94 32.55
N GLN A 27 5.48 -45.09 31.90
CA GLN A 27 5.35 -45.18 30.44
C GLN A 27 4.05 -44.53 29.95
N ALA A 28 2.93 -44.73 30.66
CA ALA A 28 1.66 -44.07 30.38
C ALA A 28 1.75 -42.54 30.52
N ILE A 29 2.40 -42.03 31.58
CA ILE A 29 2.63 -40.59 31.78
C ILE A 29 3.51 -40.03 30.68
N SER A 30 4.61 -40.71 30.33
CA SER A 30 5.50 -40.27 29.25
C SER A 30 4.83 -40.27 27.87
N SER A 31 3.91 -41.20 27.60
CA SER A 31 3.10 -41.25 26.38
C SER A 31 2.13 -40.05 26.29
N ILE A 32 1.47 -39.70 27.40
CA ILE A 32 0.57 -38.54 27.48
C ILE A 32 1.35 -37.23 27.28
N VAL A 33 2.52 -37.08 27.93
CA VAL A 33 3.38 -35.90 27.75
C VAL A 33 3.90 -35.80 26.31
N ALA A 34 4.28 -36.92 25.69
CA ALA A 34 4.71 -36.95 24.29
C ALA A 34 3.57 -36.55 23.32
N LEU A 35 2.33 -36.97 23.59
CA LEU A 35 1.14 -36.53 22.84
C LEU A 35 0.87 -35.02 23.00
N PHE A 36 1.04 -34.49 24.21
CA PHE A 36 0.92 -33.05 24.44
C PHE A 36 1.98 -32.26 23.68
N ILE A 37 3.24 -32.69 23.74
CA ILE A 37 4.35 -32.05 23.01
C ILE A 37 4.13 -32.17 21.48
N SER A 38 3.70 -33.33 20.99
CA SER A 38 3.48 -33.57 19.55
C SER A 38 2.32 -32.78 18.97
N LEU A 39 1.34 -32.37 19.77
CA LEU A 39 0.25 -31.46 19.35
C LEU A 39 0.62 -29.98 19.56
N PHE A 40 1.28 -29.64 20.66
CA PHE A 40 1.55 -28.25 21.04
C PHE A 40 2.72 -27.62 20.28
N VAL A 41 3.76 -28.40 19.95
CA VAL A 41 4.91 -27.94 19.15
C VAL A 41 4.50 -27.54 17.73
N PRO A 42 3.81 -28.36 16.92
CA PRO A 42 3.37 -27.94 15.59
C PRO A 42 2.38 -26.79 15.65
N TYR A 43 1.47 -26.75 16.63
CA TYR A 43 0.55 -25.63 16.79
C TYR A 43 1.26 -24.29 17.08
N ASN A 44 2.25 -24.29 17.97
CA ASN A 44 3.03 -23.08 18.25
C ASN A 44 4.00 -22.71 17.13
N MET A 45 4.58 -23.70 16.44
CA MET A 45 5.36 -23.45 15.23
C MET A 45 4.50 -22.79 14.17
N ASP A 46 3.30 -23.29 13.93
CA ASP A 46 2.35 -22.73 12.96
C ASP A 46 1.90 -21.31 13.36
N LYS A 47 1.65 -21.04 14.65
CA LYS A 47 1.40 -19.69 15.15
C LYS A 47 2.59 -18.75 14.94
N LYS A 48 3.81 -19.21 15.25
CA LYS A 48 5.05 -18.44 15.07
C LYS A 48 5.37 -18.20 13.59
N LEU A 49 5.09 -19.16 12.72
CA LEU A 49 5.21 -19.06 11.28
C LEU A 49 4.22 -18.04 10.73
N ARG A 50 2.94 -18.09 11.15
CA ARG A 50 1.94 -17.07 10.80
C ARG A 50 2.34 -15.67 11.26
N GLN A 51 2.89 -15.54 12.47
CA GLN A 51 3.35 -14.24 12.98
C GLN A 51 4.54 -13.71 12.18
N ARG A 52 5.55 -14.55 11.90
CA ARG A 52 6.69 -14.17 11.05
C ARG A 52 6.26 -13.81 9.64
N GLN A 53 5.31 -14.56 9.06
CA GLN A 53 4.78 -14.27 7.74
C GLN A 53 4.09 -12.91 7.72
N LYS A 54 3.23 -12.62 8.71
CA LYS A 54 2.61 -11.29 8.86
C LYS A 54 3.63 -10.17 9.00
N GLU A 55 4.69 -10.39 9.78
CA GLU A 55 5.74 -9.40 9.97
C GLU A 55 6.52 -9.14 8.68
N LEU A 56 6.85 -10.20 7.93
CA LEU A 56 7.47 -10.10 6.60
C LEU A 56 6.56 -9.39 5.59
N ASP A 57 5.27 -9.71 5.59
CA ASP A 57 4.30 -9.09 4.69
C ASP A 57 4.13 -7.60 5.02
N ASN A 58 4.06 -7.24 6.31
CA ASN A 58 4.03 -5.84 6.75
C ASN A 58 5.30 -5.07 6.36
N GLN A 59 6.48 -5.69 6.50
CA GLN A 59 7.75 -5.09 6.10
C GLN A 59 7.83 -4.88 4.58
N LYS A 60 7.35 -5.85 3.79
CA LYS A 60 7.23 -5.74 2.34
C LYS A 60 6.27 -4.62 1.95
N GLU A 61 5.07 -4.58 2.55
CA GLU A 61 4.07 -3.56 2.29
C GLU A 61 4.64 -2.16 2.59
N LYS A 62 5.32 -1.99 3.73
CA LYS A 62 6.00 -0.75 4.09
C LYS A 62 7.04 -0.35 3.04
N SER A 63 7.89 -1.28 2.63
CA SER A 63 8.94 -1.01 1.64
C SER A 63 8.36 -0.62 0.28
N MET A 64 7.28 -1.28 -0.15
CA MET A 64 6.56 -0.97 -1.38
C MET A 64 5.93 0.43 -1.33
N LYS A 65 5.29 0.81 -0.22
CA LYS A 65 4.75 2.17 -0.03
C LYS A 65 5.83 3.24 -0.16
N LEU A 66 6.95 3.06 0.54
CA LEU A 66 8.06 4.02 0.51
C LEU A 66 8.72 4.12 -0.87
N ALA A 67 8.83 3.00 -1.59
CA ALA A 67 9.35 2.99 -2.95
C ALA A 67 8.43 3.69 -3.96
N LEU A 68 7.13 3.77 -3.67
CA LEU A 68 6.14 4.43 -4.53
C LEU A 68 6.13 5.96 -4.36
N LEU A 69 6.50 6.47 -3.19
CA LEU A 69 6.46 7.91 -2.87
C LEU A 69 7.14 8.82 -3.91
N PRO A 70 8.38 8.56 -4.39
CA PRO A 70 9.03 9.45 -5.35
C PRO A 70 8.20 9.63 -6.63
N LEU A 71 7.62 8.54 -7.13
CA LEU A 71 6.77 8.56 -8.33
C LEU A 71 5.46 9.30 -8.09
N LEU A 72 4.87 9.15 -6.90
CA LEU A 72 3.65 9.87 -6.55
C LEU A 72 3.90 11.37 -6.41
N TYR A 73 5.02 11.78 -5.81
CA TYR A 73 5.39 13.20 -5.74
C TYR A 73 5.63 13.79 -7.12
N GLU A 74 6.34 13.06 -7.99
CA GLU A 74 6.58 13.50 -9.36
C GLU A 74 5.25 13.65 -10.12
N LEU A 75 4.33 12.70 -9.95
CA LEU A 75 2.98 12.79 -10.51
C LEU A 75 2.19 13.97 -9.94
N ARG A 76 2.23 14.19 -8.62
CA ARG A 76 1.55 15.30 -7.96
C ARG A 76 2.04 16.63 -8.51
N PHE A 77 3.36 16.79 -8.60
CA PHE A 77 3.99 18.00 -9.12
C PHE A 77 3.62 18.25 -10.58
N LYS A 78 3.86 17.27 -11.47
CA LYS A 78 3.59 17.45 -12.90
C LYS A 78 2.10 17.56 -13.25
N SER A 79 1.23 16.90 -12.50
CA SER A 79 -0.22 17.09 -12.67
C SER A 79 -0.66 18.49 -12.25
N LEU A 80 -0.08 19.03 -11.18
CA LEU A 80 -0.34 20.40 -10.74
C LEU A 80 0.17 21.42 -11.76
N ASP A 81 1.41 21.26 -12.23
CA ASP A 81 1.99 22.10 -13.29
C ASP A 81 1.08 22.12 -14.53
N PHE A 82 0.64 20.94 -14.99
CA PHE A 82 -0.26 20.84 -16.14
C PHE A 82 -1.60 21.54 -15.90
N ILE A 83 -2.19 21.39 -14.71
CA ILE A 83 -3.44 22.06 -14.34
C ILE A 83 -3.24 23.58 -14.39
N ASP A 84 -2.19 24.08 -13.76
CA ASP A 84 -1.89 25.50 -13.63
C ASP A 84 -1.56 26.16 -14.97
N GLU A 85 -0.81 25.48 -15.84
CA GLU A 85 -0.51 25.93 -17.19
C GLU A 85 -1.76 26.07 -18.06
N ASN A 86 -2.78 25.24 -17.81
CA ASN A 86 -3.96 25.14 -18.65
C ASN A 86 -5.19 25.83 -18.07
N GLN A 87 -5.08 26.54 -16.93
CA GLN A 87 -6.21 27.28 -16.35
C GLN A 87 -6.58 28.52 -17.19
N PRO A 88 -7.88 28.78 -17.42
CA PRO A 88 -8.34 29.92 -18.22
C PRO A 88 -7.97 31.29 -17.64
N GLU A 89 -7.68 31.37 -16.34
CA GLU A 89 -7.35 32.61 -15.63
C GLU A 89 -5.85 32.77 -15.34
N ARG A 90 -4.98 31.97 -15.98
CA ARG A 90 -3.55 31.98 -15.70
C ARG A 90 -2.95 33.37 -15.96
N LYS A 91 -2.28 33.89 -14.95
CA LYS A 91 -1.52 35.13 -15.01
C LYS A 91 -0.03 34.85 -14.91
N ASP A 92 0.78 35.64 -15.58
CA ASP A 92 2.23 35.58 -15.39
C ASP A 92 2.64 36.13 -14.01
N ILE A 93 3.95 36.11 -13.74
CA ILE A 93 4.53 36.64 -12.50
C ILE A 93 4.27 38.15 -12.29
N TYR A 94 3.78 38.85 -13.31
CA TYR A 94 3.43 40.28 -13.27
C TYR A 94 1.92 40.51 -13.22
N GLY A 95 1.10 39.45 -13.21
CA GLY A 95 -0.35 39.54 -13.14
C GLY A 95 -1.05 39.70 -14.49
N GLU A 96 -0.30 39.63 -15.60
CA GLU A 96 -0.84 39.75 -16.96
C GLU A 96 -1.40 38.40 -17.45
N PRO A 97 -2.53 38.37 -18.17
CA PRO A 97 -3.07 37.14 -18.73
C PRO A 97 -2.05 36.48 -19.66
N LEU A 98 -1.68 35.24 -19.36
CA LEU A 98 -0.87 34.44 -20.28
C LEU A 98 -1.79 33.91 -21.38
N GLU A 99 -1.57 34.33 -22.63
CA GLU A 99 -2.19 33.68 -23.78
C GLU A 99 -1.71 32.23 -23.84
N ILE A 100 -2.55 31.31 -23.39
CA ILE A 100 -2.30 29.88 -23.57
C ILE A 100 -2.45 29.63 -25.06
N SER A 101 -1.34 29.33 -25.74
CA SER A 101 -1.39 28.86 -27.12
C SER A 101 -2.31 27.64 -27.18
N ASP A 102 -3.43 27.76 -27.92
CA ASP A 102 -4.35 26.66 -28.23
C ASP A 102 -3.67 25.53 -29.04
N GLU A 103 -2.39 25.68 -29.37
CA GLU A 103 -1.59 24.74 -30.14
C GLU A 103 -0.65 23.88 -29.27
N GLN A 104 -0.37 24.26 -28.01
CA GLN A 104 0.56 23.51 -27.17
C GLN A 104 -0.12 22.33 -26.46
N PHE A 105 0.06 21.16 -27.06
CA PHE A 105 -0.36 19.85 -26.57
C PHE A 105 0.72 19.15 -25.71
N GLU A 106 1.94 19.69 -25.67
CA GLU A 106 3.09 19.07 -25.02
C GLU A 106 3.14 19.40 -23.51
N SER A 107 3.21 18.36 -22.68
CA SER A 107 3.38 18.48 -21.23
C SER A 107 4.15 17.30 -20.68
N ASP A 108 5.09 17.56 -19.77
CA ASP A 108 5.85 16.54 -19.05
C ASP A 108 4.95 15.57 -18.26
N PHE A 109 3.71 16.00 -17.94
CA PHE A 109 2.71 15.14 -17.32
C PHE A 109 2.40 13.90 -18.16
N TRP A 110 2.43 14.03 -19.50
CA TRP A 110 2.14 12.94 -20.42
C TRP A 110 3.22 11.85 -20.42
N GLU A 111 4.48 12.23 -20.22
CA GLU A 111 5.60 11.30 -20.19
C GLU A 111 5.59 10.40 -18.94
N LEU A 112 4.93 10.84 -17.87
CA LEU A 112 4.83 10.09 -16.62
C LEU A 112 3.80 8.97 -16.64
N ILE A 113 2.72 9.13 -17.41
CA ILE A 113 1.62 8.15 -17.46
C ILE A 113 2.11 6.72 -17.75
N PRO A 114 2.94 6.45 -18.78
CA PRO A 114 3.43 5.10 -19.04
C PRO A 114 4.39 4.59 -17.96
N LYS A 115 5.22 5.47 -17.38
CA LYS A 115 6.16 5.11 -16.30
C LYS A 115 5.41 4.68 -15.04
N LEU A 116 4.38 5.45 -14.66
CA LEU A 116 3.57 5.16 -13.47
C LEU A 116 2.67 3.94 -13.64
N THR A 117 2.05 3.76 -14.81
CA THR A 117 1.21 2.58 -15.07
C THR A 117 2.00 1.28 -14.85
N ASN A 118 3.25 1.24 -15.29
CA ASN A 118 4.12 0.07 -15.08
C ASN A 118 4.57 -0.09 -13.63
N ALA A 119 4.83 1.01 -12.92
CA ALA A 119 5.27 1.00 -11.53
C ALA A 119 4.14 0.70 -10.52
N LEU A 120 2.88 0.91 -10.88
CA LEU A 120 1.73 0.65 -10.01
C LEU A 120 1.34 -0.83 -9.94
N LEU A 121 1.58 -1.61 -11.01
CA LEU A 121 1.18 -3.02 -11.10
C LEU A 121 1.66 -3.90 -9.93
N PRO A 122 2.92 -3.81 -9.45
CA PRO A 122 3.39 -4.62 -8.32
C PRO A 122 2.79 -4.20 -6.98
N ASN A 123 2.21 -2.99 -6.89
CA ASN A 123 1.80 -2.34 -5.66
C ASN A 123 0.31 -2.48 -5.34
N PHE A 124 -0.49 -3.07 -6.24
CA PHE A 124 -1.94 -3.28 -6.02
C PHE A 124 -2.29 -4.18 -4.83
N PHE A 125 -1.32 -4.90 -4.28
CA PHE A 125 -1.50 -5.77 -3.12
C PHE A 125 -1.32 -5.05 -1.78
N ILE A 126 -1.01 -3.74 -1.80
CA ILE A 126 -0.95 -2.93 -0.58
C ILE A 126 -2.37 -2.75 -0.05
N SER A 127 -2.68 -3.47 1.03
CA SER A 127 -4.04 -3.61 1.56
C SER A 127 -4.74 -2.28 1.85
N SER A 128 -4.01 -1.36 2.49
CA SER A 128 -4.45 0.00 2.86
C SER A 128 -4.70 0.93 1.67
N LEU A 129 -4.08 0.67 0.51
CA LEU A 129 -4.10 1.57 -0.64
C LEU A 129 -4.78 0.97 -1.87
N GLN A 130 -5.21 -0.29 -1.80
CA GLN A 130 -5.68 -1.06 -2.96
C GLN A 130 -6.72 -0.33 -3.80
N ASP A 131 -7.80 0.18 -3.19
CA ASP A 131 -8.86 0.90 -3.90
C ASP A 131 -8.35 2.18 -4.58
N LYS A 132 -7.53 2.97 -3.88
CA LYS A 132 -6.97 4.22 -4.42
C LYS A 132 -5.97 3.96 -5.55
N LEU A 133 -5.11 2.96 -5.41
CA LEU A 133 -4.14 2.57 -6.45
C LEU A 133 -4.85 2.05 -7.71
N GLN A 134 -5.93 1.28 -7.54
CA GLN A 134 -6.75 0.82 -8.67
C GLN A 134 -7.44 1.99 -9.37
N LYS A 135 -8.02 2.93 -8.62
CA LYS A 135 -8.63 4.16 -9.18
C LYS A 135 -7.59 5.00 -9.92
N LEU A 136 -6.40 5.18 -9.34
CA LEU A 136 -5.31 5.91 -9.99
C LEU A 136 -4.91 5.24 -11.30
N ALA A 137 -4.71 3.93 -11.30
CA ALA A 137 -4.37 3.18 -12.50
C ALA A 137 -5.47 3.26 -13.57
N GLY A 138 -6.74 3.23 -13.18
CA GLY A 138 -7.88 3.42 -14.07
C GLY A 138 -7.86 4.80 -14.74
N GLU A 139 -7.66 5.87 -13.98
CA GLU A 139 -7.58 7.22 -14.54
C GLU A 139 -6.36 7.42 -15.44
N LEU A 140 -5.20 6.86 -15.07
CA LEU A 140 -3.99 6.86 -15.91
C LEU A 140 -4.20 6.10 -17.22
N PHE A 141 -4.94 5.00 -17.21
CA PHE A 141 -5.27 4.27 -18.43
C PHE A 141 -6.22 5.07 -19.34
N ILE A 142 -7.27 5.66 -18.77
CA ILE A 142 -8.25 6.46 -19.51
C ILE A 142 -7.56 7.66 -20.17
N ILE A 143 -6.76 8.41 -19.42
CA ILE A 143 -6.10 9.60 -19.96
C ILE A 143 -5.06 9.24 -21.03
N ARG A 144 -4.36 8.09 -20.90
CA ARG A 144 -3.48 7.56 -21.95
C ARG A 144 -4.25 7.27 -23.23
N ASP A 145 -5.42 6.63 -23.12
CA ASP A 145 -6.25 6.32 -24.28
C ASP A 145 -6.77 7.60 -24.94
N MET A 146 -7.22 8.57 -24.13
CA MET A 146 -7.61 9.90 -24.61
C MET A 146 -6.46 10.59 -25.37
N LEU A 147 -5.23 10.59 -24.86
CA LEU A 147 -4.07 11.16 -25.54
C LEU A 147 -3.81 10.48 -26.90
N ALA A 148 -3.91 9.16 -26.95
CA ALA A 148 -3.73 8.40 -28.18
C ALA A 148 -4.80 8.75 -29.23
N GLN A 149 -6.06 8.87 -28.80
CA GLN A 149 -7.16 9.30 -29.65
C GLN A 149 -6.99 10.75 -30.12
N ASN A 150 -6.59 11.67 -29.22
CA ASN A 150 -6.36 13.08 -29.54
C ASN A 150 -5.25 13.23 -30.59
N SER A 151 -4.12 12.54 -30.38
CA SER A 151 -2.99 12.49 -31.33
C SER A 151 -3.37 11.87 -32.67
N LYS A 152 -4.30 10.90 -32.67
CA LYS A 152 -4.83 10.30 -33.90
C LYS A 152 -5.66 11.34 -34.67
N LEU A 153 -6.60 12.03 -34.02
CA LEU A 153 -7.46 13.03 -34.65
C LEU A 153 -6.66 14.20 -35.22
N GLN A 154 -5.66 14.69 -34.50
CA GLN A 154 -4.77 15.76 -34.97
C GLN A 154 -4.02 15.36 -36.25
N ARG A 155 -3.54 14.11 -36.35
CA ARG A 155 -2.91 13.57 -37.57
C ARG A 155 -3.86 13.46 -38.76
N TYR A 156 -5.17 13.33 -38.52
CA TYR A 156 -6.18 13.29 -39.58
C TYR A 156 -6.67 14.67 -40.03
N GLY A 157 -6.00 15.76 -39.60
CA GLY A 157 -6.31 17.11 -40.07
C GLY A 157 -7.46 17.79 -39.33
N TYR A 158 -7.90 17.24 -38.19
CA TYR A 158 -8.74 17.99 -37.28
C TYR A 158 -7.85 19.02 -36.56
N HIS A 159 -7.88 20.25 -37.04
CA HIS A 159 -7.26 21.39 -36.37
C HIS A 159 -8.17 21.80 -35.19
N GLN A 160 -7.59 22.13 -34.02
CA GLN A 160 -8.29 22.46 -32.75
C GLN A 160 -8.86 21.28 -31.92
N VAL A 161 -8.46 20.03 -32.17
CA VAL A 161 -8.88 18.89 -31.32
C VAL A 161 -8.47 19.11 -29.85
N TRP A 162 -7.28 19.67 -29.64
CA TRP A 162 -6.81 20.02 -28.31
C TRP A 162 -7.73 21.01 -27.59
N ALA A 163 -8.01 22.16 -28.21
CA ALA A 163 -8.90 23.18 -27.65
C ALA A 163 -10.28 22.59 -27.29
N ASN A 164 -10.82 21.70 -28.13
CA ASN A 164 -12.12 21.07 -27.89
C ASN A 164 -12.14 20.03 -26.75
N HIS A 165 -10.99 19.43 -26.42
CA HIS A 165 -10.89 18.39 -25.40
C HIS A 165 -10.12 18.83 -24.15
N LYS A 166 -9.55 20.04 -24.15
CA LYS A 166 -8.70 20.58 -23.07
C LYS A 166 -9.37 20.46 -21.70
N ASP A 167 -10.65 20.83 -21.60
CA ASP A 167 -11.41 20.75 -20.35
C ASP A 167 -11.52 19.31 -19.82
N LEU A 168 -11.66 18.33 -20.71
CA LEU A 168 -11.70 16.92 -20.35
C LEU A 168 -10.34 16.43 -19.83
N PHE A 169 -9.24 16.86 -20.46
CA PHE A 169 -7.88 16.56 -19.98
C PHE A 169 -7.59 17.23 -18.63
N LEU A 170 -8.04 18.47 -18.44
CA LEU A 170 -7.95 19.19 -17.16
C LEU A 170 -8.73 18.48 -16.05
N GLU A 171 -9.96 18.03 -16.32
CA GLU A 171 -10.75 17.27 -15.35
C GLU A 171 -10.03 15.98 -14.93
N LYS A 172 -9.45 15.27 -15.90
CA LYS A 172 -8.71 14.03 -15.64
C LYS A 172 -7.41 14.27 -14.89
N ALA A 173 -6.66 15.31 -15.23
CA ALA A 173 -5.48 15.71 -14.48
C ALA A 173 -5.80 16.06 -13.02
N LYS A 174 -6.88 16.81 -12.76
CA LYS A 174 -7.36 17.11 -11.40
C LYS A 174 -7.71 15.86 -10.62
N LYS A 175 -8.41 14.89 -11.23
CA LYS A 175 -8.72 13.61 -10.59
C LYS A 175 -7.46 12.82 -10.25
N ILE A 176 -6.50 12.74 -11.18
CA ILE A 176 -5.22 12.06 -10.97
C ILE A 176 -4.44 12.72 -9.85
N HIS A 177 -4.35 14.06 -9.84
CA HIS A 177 -3.71 14.84 -8.80
C HIS A 177 -4.29 14.54 -7.42
N ASN A 178 -5.61 14.64 -7.27
CA ASN A 178 -6.29 14.41 -5.99
C ASN A 178 -6.08 12.97 -5.48
N ILE A 179 -6.16 11.96 -6.35
CA ILE A 179 -5.93 10.57 -5.95
C ILE A 179 -4.46 10.36 -5.54
N ALA A 180 -3.52 10.97 -6.26
CA ALA A 180 -2.10 10.89 -5.93
C ALA A 180 -1.81 11.52 -4.56
N ASP A 181 -2.35 12.71 -4.30
CA ASP A 181 -2.17 13.42 -3.04
C ASP A 181 -2.81 12.69 -1.85
N ASP A 182 -3.98 12.08 -2.04
CA ASP A 182 -4.60 11.19 -1.07
C ASP A 182 -3.70 10.00 -0.71
N ILE A 183 -3.09 9.36 -1.72
CA ILE A 183 -2.21 8.20 -1.51
C ILE A 183 -0.94 8.64 -0.77
N ILE A 184 -0.34 9.76 -1.17
CA ILE A 184 0.83 10.34 -0.51
C ILE A 184 0.51 10.60 0.97
N SER A 185 -0.62 11.27 1.24
CA SER A 185 -1.05 11.60 2.61
C SER A 185 -1.20 10.36 3.48
N ILE A 186 -1.75 9.26 2.94
CA ILE A 186 -1.87 8.00 3.70
C ILE A 186 -0.47 7.44 4.01
N ILE A 187 0.42 7.38 3.02
CA ILE A 187 1.76 6.84 3.20
C ILE A 187 2.55 7.69 4.21
N GLU A 188 2.48 9.01 4.12
CA GLU A 188 3.15 9.94 5.02
C GLU A 188 2.67 9.77 6.46
N ASN A 189 1.35 9.75 6.67
CA ASN A 189 0.75 9.57 8.00
C ASN A 189 1.11 8.22 8.63
N GLU A 190 1.03 7.13 7.86
CA GLU A 190 1.36 5.79 8.37
C GLU A 190 2.86 5.61 8.69
N ASN A 191 3.73 6.38 8.04
CA ASN A 191 5.18 6.28 8.21
C ASN A 191 5.79 7.43 9.02
N ASN A 192 4.98 8.36 9.54
CA ASN A 192 5.41 9.58 10.22
C ASN A 192 6.44 10.39 9.42
N ILE A 193 6.25 10.47 8.10
CA ILE A 193 7.08 11.28 7.22
C ILE A 193 6.54 12.71 7.27
N LYS A 194 7.39 13.66 7.68
CA LYS A 194 7.07 15.09 7.55
C LYS A 194 7.43 15.56 6.15
N ASN A 195 6.47 16.18 5.47
CA ASN A 195 6.61 16.67 4.11
C ASN A 195 7.09 18.13 4.13
N TYR A 196 8.06 18.46 3.27
CA TYR A 196 8.57 19.81 3.06
C TYR A 196 7.45 20.82 2.71
N TYR A 197 6.40 20.38 2.00
CA TYR A 197 5.26 21.23 1.64
C TYR A 197 4.34 21.58 2.82
N ASP A 198 4.31 20.76 3.88
CA ASP A 198 3.56 21.09 5.11
C ASP A 198 4.34 22.03 6.02
N GLU A 199 5.67 22.06 5.92
CA GLU A 199 6.53 22.99 6.64
C GLU A 199 6.40 24.43 6.11
N ILE A 200 6.07 24.60 4.82
CA ILE A 200 5.89 25.92 4.19
C ILE A 200 4.50 26.53 4.49
N LYS A 201 3.50 25.73 4.90
CA LYS A 201 2.15 26.24 5.25
C LYS A 201 2.10 26.98 6.60
N ILE A 202 3.22 27.14 7.31
CA ILE A 202 3.34 27.93 8.53
C ILE A 202 3.96 29.28 8.17
N GLU A 203 3.21 30.16 7.50
CA GLU A 203 3.42 31.62 7.41
C GLU A 203 2.52 32.17 6.29
N ASN A 204 1.22 32.29 6.58
CA ASN A 204 0.30 33.23 5.92
C ASN A 204 -0.79 33.63 6.91
#